data_AF-A0A7C2PNL4-F1
#
_entry.id   AF-A0A7C2PNL4-F1
#
_cell.length_a   1.000
_cell.length_b   1.000
_cell.length_c   1.000
_cell.angle_alpha   90.00
_cell.angle_beta   90.00
_cell.angle_gamma   90.00
#
_symmetry.space_group_name_H-M   'P 1'
#
loop_
_entity.id
_entity.type
_entity.pdbx_description
1 polymer ?
#
loop_
_entity_poly.entity_id
_entity_poly.type
_entity_poly.pdbx_seq_one_letter_code
_entity_poly.pdbx_strand_id
1 'polypeptide(L)'
;MMLWGAMKDETTELPADQPDPFGLAAVRVLLQMLEQSDVYEITIENGNAKLHVKRGQPGGVIYSAPLPPVAPVANASLPATPVTPFVQPPPAPEGPPVEMPAGHTITAPMVGTFYAAPSPKDRPFVQEGDEVRVGDTVGIVEAMKMMNEIESDVAGRVARILVKNGQPVEYGQPLMVIEPL
;
A
#
# COMPACT_ATOMS: atom_id res chain seq x y z
N MET A 1 51.44 21.54 32.72
CA MET A 1 50.60 22.69 32.32
C MET A 1 50.58 22.68 30.79
N MET A 2 49.52 22.39 30.03
CA MET A 2 48.08 22.27 30.22
C MET A 2 47.61 21.23 29.17
N LEU A 3 46.96 20.14 29.58
CA LEU A 3 45.51 19.90 29.43
C LEU A 3 44.97 20.15 28.01
N TRP A 4 45.04 19.12 27.17
CA TRP A 4 44.24 19.00 25.94
C TRP A 4 42.79 18.71 26.36
N GLY A 5 41.95 19.74 26.31
CA GLY A 5 40.56 19.71 26.75
C GLY A 5 39.70 18.79 25.90
N ALA A 6 38.88 17.99 26.58
CA ALA A 6 37.83 17.16 26.02
C ALA A 6 36.90 18.00 25.12
N MET A 7 36.67 17.51 23.90
CA MET A 7 35.54 17.90 23.05
C MET A 7 34.27 17.50 23.80
N LYS A 8 33.60 18.50 24.37
CA LYS A 8 32.31 18.34 25.03
C LYS A 8 31.24 18.11 23.97
N ASP A 9 30.44 17.09 24.22
CA ASP A 9 29.14 16.81 23.64
C ASP A 9 28.31 18.11 23.57
N GLU A 10 28.19 18.68 22.37
CA GLU A 10 27.34 19.84 22.11
C GLU A 10 25.91 19.34 21.98
N THR A 11 25.31 18.99 23.12
CA THR A 11 23.86 18.81 23.24
C THR A 11 23.24 20.18 22.93
N THR A 12 22.62 20.29 21.75
CA THR A 12 21.79 21.44 21.39
C THR A 12 20.57 21.45 22.32
N GLU A 13 20.70 22.11 23.46
CA GLU A 13 19.57 22.39 24.35
C GLU A 13 18.77 23.56 23.76
N LEU A 14 17.54 23.27 23.33
CA LEU A 14 16.60 24.29 22.86
C LEU A 14 16.14 25.15 24.06
N PRO A 15 15.89 26.46 23.85
CA PRO A 15 15.54 27.40 24.93
C PRO A 15 14.24 26.99 25.65
N ALA A 16 14.28 26.99 26.98
CA ALA A 16 13.33 26.35 27.90
C ALA A 16 11.91 26.97 27.99
N ASP A 17 11.51 27.87 27.08
CA ASP A 17 10.25 28.63 27.19
C ASP A 17 9.43 28.68 25.87
N GLN A 18 9.65 27.74 24.95
CA GLN A 18 8.69 27.49 23.88
C GLN A 18 7.73 26.37 24.30
N PRO A 19 6.40 26.54 24.11
CA PRO A 19 5.49 25.42 24.24
C PRO A 19 5.97 24.37 23.26
N ASP A 20 6.33 23.19 23.77
CA ASP A 20 6.79 22.08 22.96
C ASP A 20 5.55 21.31 22.49
N PRO A 21 5.01 21.60 21.28
CA PRO A 21 3.71 21.06 20.86
C PRO A 21 3.73 19.54 20.70
N PHE A 22 4.92 18.94 20.63
CA PHE A 22 5.11 17.51 20.45
C PHE A 22 5.91 16.84 21.56
N GLY A 23 6.64 17.59 22.40
CA GLY A 23 7.50 17.04 23.43
C GLY A 23 8.74 16.37 22.82
N LEU A 24 9.94 16.94 22.97
CA LEU A 24 11.19 16.33 22.51
C LEU A 24 11.36 14.90 23.06
N ALA A 25 10.88 14.64 24.27
CA ALA A 25 10.82 13.30 24.85
C ALA A 25 9.89 12.35 24.06
N ALA A 26 8.71 12.82 23.66
CA ALA A 26 7.75 12.05 22.86
C ALA A 26 8.26 11.82 21.43
N VAL A 27 8.91 12.82 20.81
CA VAL A 27 9.57 12.67 19.50
C VAL A 27 10.70 11.64 19.56
N ARG A 28 11.50 11.61 20.62
CA ARG A 28 12.56 10.60 20.82
C ARG A 28 11.99 9.19 20.94
N VAL A 29 10.92 9.02 21.73
CA VAL A 29 10.22 7.73 21.84
C VAL A 29 9.63 7.30 20.49
N LEU A 30 9.04 8.23 19.74
CA LEU A 30 8.52 7.97 18.39
C LEU A 30 9.61 7.54 17.41
N LEU A 31 10.79 8.16 17.44
CA LEU A 31 11.94 7.76 16.62
C LEU A 31 12.45 6.36 16.99
N GLN A 32 12.47 6.03 18.28
CA GLN A 32 12.87 4.70 18.75
C GLN A 32 11.83 3.62 18.38
N MET A 33 10.54 3.93 18.42
CA MET A 33 9.47 3.06 17.94
C MET A 33 9.48 2.93 16.42
N LEU A 34 9.85 4.01 15.71
CA LEU A 34 10.09 3.97 14.28
C LEU A 34 11.19 2.96 13.95
N GLU A 35 12.34 2.98 14.61
CA GLU A 35 13.42 2.00 14.37
C GLU A 35 12.98 0.53 14.48
N GLN A 36 12.00 0.23 15.32
CA GLN A 36 11.47 -1.12 15.53
C GLN A 36 10.21 -1.45 14.69
N SER A 37 9.73 -0.52 13.88
CA SER A 37 8.56 -0.69 13.01
C SER A 37 8.94 -0.57 11.53
N ASP A 38 8.08 -1.06 10.64
CA ASP A 38 8.25 -0.93 9.18
C ASP A 38 7.70 0.39 8.61
N VAL A 39 7.47 1.40 9.46
CA VAL A 39 6.86 2.66 9.06
C VAL A 39 7.89 3.59 8.39
N TYR A 40 7.66 3.94 7.12
CA TYR A 40 8.58 4.76 6.32
C TYR A 40 8.40 6.28 6.50
N GLU A 41 7.17 6.71 6.80
CA GLU A 41 6.79 8.12 6.88
C GLU A 41 5.68 8.30 7.91
N ILE A 42 5.83 9.29 8.79
CA ILE A 42 4.83 9.65 9.80
C ILE A 42 4.56 11.15 9.70
N THR A 43 3.29 11.52 9.63
CA THR A 43 2.84 12.91 9.73
C THR A 43 1.88 13.05 10.90
N ILE A 44 2.21 13.91 11.87
CA ILE A 44 1.39 14.19 13.06
C ILE A 44 1.02 15.67 13.05
N GLU A 45 -0.27 15.97 13.25
CA GLU A 45 -0.79 17.33 13.32
C GLU A 45 -1.36 17.58 14.73
N ASN A 46 -0.95 18.67 15.37
CA ASN A 46 -1.45 19.11 16.68
C ASN A 46 -1.73 20.62 16.63
N GLY A 47 -3.00 20.98 16.45
CA GLY A 47 -3.43 22.37 16.31
C GLY A 47 -2.79 23.05 15.10
N ASN A 48 -1.85 23.96 15.34
CA ASN A 48 -1.08 24.67 14.31
C ASN A 48 0.30 24.05 14.00
N ALA A 49 0.66 22.97 14.69
CA ALA A 49 1.96 22.32 14.55
C ALA A 49 1.83 21.05 13.69
N LYS A 50 2.78 20.85 12.78
CA LYS A 50 2.87 19.66 11.90
C LYS A 50 4.26 19.06 11.99
N LEU A 51 4.35 17.80 12.41
CA LEU A 51 5.58 17.03 12.48
C LEU A 51 5.58 16.00 11.36
N HIS A 52 6.62 16.03 10.51
CA HIS A 52 6.80 15.09 9.42
C HIS A 52 8.14 14.37 9.58
N VAL A 53 8.09 13.06 9.74
CA VAL A 53 9.25 12.20 10.01
C VAL A 53 9.36 11.18 8.89
N LYS A 54 10.51 11.15 8.20
CA LYS A 54 10.78 10.21 7.11
C LYS A 54 12.05 9.41 7.41
N ARG A 55 11.97 8.10 7.22
CA ARG A 55 13.13 7.20 7.35
C ARG A 55 14.03 7.36 6.12
N GLY A 56 15.25 7.85 6.34
CA GLY A 56 16.27 7.89 5.28
C GLY A 56 16.76 6.49 4.94
N GLN A 57 16.74 6.11 3.67
CA GLN A 57 17.47 4.93 3.22
C GLN A 57 18.94 5.31 2.99
N PRO A 58 19.91 4.65 3.65
CA PRO A 58 21.30 4.77 3.28
C PRO A 58 21.57 3.93 2.01
N GLY A 59 21.87 4.60 0.90
CA GLY A 59 22.42 4.00 -0.33
C GLY A 59 21.48 4.11 -1.55
N GLY A 60 21.92 4.51 -2.73
CA GLY A 60 23.29 4.60 -3.23
C GLY A 60 23.46 5.74 -4.25
N VAL A 61 24.70 6.20 -4.31
CA VAL A 61 25.25 6.96 -5.42
C VAL A 61 24.98 6.22 -6.73
N ILE A 62 24.16 6.82 -7.60
CA ILE A 62 23.98 6.36 -8.96
C ILE A 62 25.25 6.72 -9.74
N TYR A 63 26.10 5.72 -9.96
CA TYR A 63 27.12 5.80 -10.98
C TYR A 63 26.46 5.61 -12.34
N SER A 64 26.29 6.70 -13.09
CA SER A 64 25.98 6.61 -14.51
C SER A 64 27.23 6.12 -15.25
N ALA A 65 27.22 4.86 -15.68
CA ALA A 65 28.21 4.35 -16.62
C ALA A 65 27.90 4.90 -18.03
N PRO A 66 28.88 5.43 -18.79
CA PRO A 66 28.66 5.85 -20.16
C PRO A 66 28.40 4.64 -21.06
N LEU A 67 27.28 4.67 -21.79
CA LEU A 67 27.00 3.70 -22.85
C LEU A 67 27.86 3.99 -24.08
N PRO A 68 28.35 2.96 -24.80
CA PRO A 68 29.09 3.15 -26.04
C PRO A 68 28.19 3.70 -27.16
N PRO A 69 28.73 4.50 -28.10
CA PRO A 69 27.97 5.02 -29.21
C PRO A 69 27.54 3.90 -30.17
N VAL A 70 26.23 3.77 -30.36
CA VAL A 70 25.64 2.92 -31.41
C VAL A 70 25.78 3.60 -32.77
N ALA A 71 26.35 2.87 -33.73
CA ALA A 71 26.48 3.32 -35.11
C ALA A 71 25.10 3.33 -35.82
N PRO A 72 24.85 4.28 -36.74
CA PRO A 72 23.60 4.33 -37.48
C PRO A 72 23.52 3.16 -38.46
N VAL A 73 22.55 2.27 -38.25
CA VAL A 73 22.15 1.27 -39.25
C VAL A 73 21.30 1.94 -40.33
N ALA A 74 21.67 1.70 -41.58
CA ALA A 74 20.98 2.21 -42.75
C ALA A 74 19.53 1.68 -42.83
N ASN A 75 18.58 2.59 -43.09
CA ASN A 75 17.18 2.26 -43.38
C ASN A 75 17.11 1.40 -44.65
N ALA A 76 16.92 0.09 -44.47
CA ALA A 76 16.40 -0.78 -45.52
C ALA A 76 14.87 -0.80 -45.41
N SER A 77 14.19 -0.18 -46.38
CA SER A 77 12.74 -0.21 -46.51
C SER A 77 12.26 -1.64 -46.72
N LEU A 78 11.46 -2.15 -45.77
CA LEU A 78 10.73 -3.42 -45.93
C LEU A 78 9.44 -3.17 -46.74
N PRO A 79 9.01 -4.12 -47.59
CA PRO A 79 7.75 -4.03 -48.31
C PRO A 79 6.56 -4.07 -47.35
N ALA A 80 5.64 -3.13 -47.53
CA ALA A 80 4.41 -3.01 -46.77
C ALA A 80 3.52 -4.25 -46.98
N THR A 81 3.29 -5.00 -45.90
CA THR A 81 2.16 -5.92 -45.79
C THR A 81 0.93 -5.12 -45.35
N PRO A 82 -0.26 -5.41 -45.88
CA PRO A 82 -1.47 -4.68 -45.52
C PRO A 82 -1.78 -4.91 -44.05
N VAL A 83 -1.83 -3.81 -43.29
CA VAL A 83 -2.32 -3.76 -41.92
C VAL A 83 -3.82 -4.06 -41.92
N THR A 84 -4.19 -5.26 -41.48
CA THR A 84 -5.53 -5.50 -40.96
C THR A 84 -5.72 -4.61 -39.72
N PRO A 85 -6.82 -3.86 -39.61
CA PRO A 85 -7.07 -3.05 -38.42
C PRO A 85 -7.09 -3.95 -37.18
N PHE A 86 -6.35 -3.53 -36.14
CA PHE A 86 -6.47 -4.10 -34.81
C PHE A 86 -7.90 -3.91 -34.34
N VAL A 87 -8.68 -4.99 -34.37
CA VAL A 87 -9.98 -5.05 -33.72
C VAL A 87 -9.71 -5.02 -32.23
N GLN A 88 -10.12 -3.92 -31.59
CA GLN A 88 -10.24 -3.82 -30.14
C GLN A 88 -11.03 -5.04 -29.65
N PRO A 89 -10.57 -5.79 -28.64
CA PRO A 89 -11.38 -6.86 -28.06
C PRO A 89 -12.74 -6.25 -27.68
N PRO A 90 -13.87 -6.88 -28.04
CA PRO A 90 -15.16 -6.38 -27.61
C PRO A 90 -15.16 -6.26 -26.09
N PRO A 91 -15.84 -5.24 -25.52
CA PRO A 91 -16.07 -5.19 -24.08
C PRO A 91 -16.64 -6.54 -23.66
N ALA A 92 -16.04 -7.13 -22.62
CA ALA A 92 -16.57 -8.35 -22.03
C ALA A 92 -18.06 -8.11 -21.76
N PRO A 93 -18.95 -9.06 -22.10
CA PRO A 93 -20.37 -8.87 -21.88
C PRO A 93 -20.57 -8.53 -20.41
N GLU A 94 -21.18 -7.38 -20.13
CA GLU A 94 -21.85 -7.15 -18.87
C GLU A 94 -22.77 -8.34 -18.69
N GLY A 95 -22.37 -9.23 -17.77
CA GLY A 95 -23.25 -10.27 -17.30
C GLY A 95 -24.54 -9.63 -16.80
N PRO A 96 -25.64 -10.40 -16.74
CA PRO A 96 -26.88 -9.89 -16.15
C PRO A 96 -26.56 -9.21 -14.80
N PRO A 97 -27.23 -8.10 -14.46
CA PRO A 97 -26.99 -7.39 -13.22
C PRO A 97 -26.94 -8.42 -12.10
N VAL A 98 -25.76 -8.60 -11.51
CA VAL A 98 -25.64 -9.47 -10.35
C VAL A 98 -26.48 -8.77 -9.31
N GLU A 99 -27.67 -9.31 -9.04
CA GLU A 99 -28.48 -8.88 -7.89
C GLU A 99 -27.53 -8.91 -6.69
N MET A 100 -27.10 -7.73 -6.26
CA MET A 100 -26.29 -7.59 -5.07
C MET A 100 -27.21 -8.03 -3.93
N PRO A 101 -26.87 -9.10 -3.19
CA PRO A 101 -27.64 -9.46 -2.02
C PRO A 101 -27.77 -8.22 -1.13
N ALA A 102 -28.94 -8.02 -0.54
CA ALA A 102 -29.14 -6.92 0.41
C ALA A 102 -28.17 -7.12 1.59
N GLY A 103 -27.31 -6.15 1.84
CA GLY A 103 -26.26 -6.26 2.86
C GLY A 103 -25.23 -5.15 2.80
N HIS A 104 -24.32 -5.15 3.77
CA HIS A 104 -23.17 -4.27 3.79
C HIS A 104 -22.14 -4.76 2.76
N THR A 105 -21.64 -3.88 1.89
CA THR A 105 -20.67 -4.25 0.85
C THR A 105 -19.27 -3.82 1.25
N ILE A 106 -18.37 -4.78 1.40
CA ILE A 106 -16.94 -4.52 1.59
C ILE A 106 -16.32 -4.25 0.22
N THR A 107 -15.63 -3.11 0.08
CA THR A 107 -15.00 -2.67 -1.17
C THR A 107 -13.48 -2.63 -1.06
N ALA A 108 -12.79 -2.68 -2.19
CA ALA A 108 -11.33 -2.56 -2.23
C ALA A 108 -10.88 -1.13 -1.85
N PRO A 109 -10.03 -0.95 -0.83
CA PRO A 109 -9.56 0.36 -0.40
C PRO A 109 -8.45 0.92 -1.31
N MET A 110 -7.93 0.11 -2.24
CA MET A 110 -6.84 0.47 -3.15
C MET A 110 -6.87 -0.41 -4.40
N VAL A 111 -6.12 0.01 -5.43
CA VAL A 111 -5.88 -0.79 -6.63
C VAL A 111 -4.84 -1.87 -6.34
N GLY A 112 -5.11 -3.10 -6.74
CA GLY A 112 -4.19 -4.21 -6.50
C GLY A 112 -4.69 -5.55 -7.02
N THR A 113 -4.18 -6.65 -6.46
CA THR A 113 -4.65 -8.02 -6.73
C THR A 113 -5.27 -8.60 -5.47
N PHE A 114 -6.51 -9.07 -5.56
CA PHE A 114 -7.21 -9.69 -4.43
C PHE A 114 -6.75 -11.13 -4.20
N TYR A 115 -6.50 -11.50 -2.95
CA TYR A 115 -6.26 -12.88 -2.52
C TYR A 115 -7.20 -13.26 -1.39
N ALA A 116 -7.77 -14.46 -1.50
CA ALA A 116 -8.70 -14.99 -0.51
C ALA A 116 -8.01 -15.64 0.69
N ALA A 117 -6.70 -15.87 0.64
CA ALA A 117 -5.91 -16.62 1.63
C ALA A 117 -4.56 -15.92 1.88
N PRO A 118 -3.93 -16.13 3.06
CA PRO A 118 -2.64 -15.51 3.40
C PRO A 118 -1.47 -16.04 2.55
N SER A 119 -1.58 -17.25 2.03
CA SER A 119 -0.66 -17.81 1.05
C SER A 119 -1.37 -18.78 0.10
N PRO A 120 -0.77 -19.14 -1.05
CA PRO A 120 -1.41 -20.04 -2.02
C PRO A 120 -1.76 -21.45 -1.52
N LYS A 121 -1.21 -21.87 -0.38
CA LYS A 121 -1.44 -23.20 0.21
C LYS A 121 -2.36 -23.16 1.43
N ASP A 122 -2.65 -21.98 1.94
CA ASP A 122 -3.50 -21.81 3.10
C ASP A 122 -4.97 -21.82 2.72
N ARG A 123 -5.82 -22.00 3.73
CA ARG A 123 -7.26 -21.88 3.56
C ARG A 123 -7.65 -20.42 3.32
N PRO A 124 -8.76 -20.17 2.61
CA PRO A 124 -9.34 -18.84 2.56
C PRO A 124 -9.59 -18.30 3.97
N PHE A 125 -9.46 -16.99 4.14
CA PHE A 125 -9.83 -16.30 5.37
C PHE A 125 -11.30 -16.52 5.71
N VAL A 126 -12.16 -16.44 4.69
CA VAL A 126 -13.61 -16.63 4.79
C VAL A 126 -14.18 -17.33 3.56
N GLN A 127 -15.33 -17.98 3.72
CA GLN A 127 -16.16 -18.54 2.66
C GLN A 127 -17.59 -18.03 2.77
N GLU A 128 -18.37 -18.16 1.70
CA GLU A 128 -19.81 -17.85 1.74
C GLU A 128 -20.50 -18.71 2.81
N GLY A 129 -21.29 -18.06 3.65
CA GLY A 129 -21.94 -18.66 4.80
C GLY A 129 -21.15 -18.56 6.10
N ASP A 130 -19.88 -18.15 6.11
CA ASP A 130 -19.12 -17.97 7.35
C ASP A 130 -19.58 -16.72 8.11
N GLU A 131 -19.50 -16.76 9.45
CA GLU A 131 -19.76 -15.59 10.30
C GLU A 131 -18.46 -14.81 10.53
N VAL A 132 -18.55 -13.48 10.47
CA VAL A 132 -17.44 -12.54 10.66
C VAL A 132 -17.78 -11.50 11.72
N ARG A 133 -16.76 -11.03 12.41
CA ARG A 133 -16.81 -9.92 13.37
C ARG A 133 -16.11 -8.70 12.81
N VAL A 134 -16.37 -7.55 13.43
CA VAL A 134 -15.60 -6.33 13.16
C VAL A 134 -14.12 -6.59 13.45
N GLY A 135 -13.27 -6.30 12.48
CA GLY A 135 -11.82 -6.52 12.54
C GLY A 135 -11.35 -7.90 12.04
N ASP A 136 -12.25 -8.82 11.72
CA ASP A 136 -11.82 -10.11 11.14
C ASP A 136 -11.30 -9.89 9.71
N THR A 137 -10.13 -10.44 9.41
CA THR A 137 -9.55 -10.42 8.06
C THR A 137 -10.41 -11.27 7.12
N VAL A 138 -10.84 -10.68 6.00
CA VAL A 138 -11.67 -11.33 4.97
C VAL A 138 -10.94 -11.55 3.64
N GLY A 139 -9.76 -10.97 3.48
CA GLY A 139 -8.94 -11.08 2.28
C GLY A 139 -7.70 -10.21 2.34
N ILE A 140 -6.90 -10.24 1.27
CA ILE A 140 -5.73 -9.38 1.09
C ILE A 140 -5.84 -8.68 -0.26
N VAL A 141 -5.43 -7.42 -0.34
CA VAL A 141 -5.13 -6.75 -1.60
C VAL A 141 -3.63 -6.50 -1.70
N GLU A 142 -2.99 -7.12 -2.68
CA GLU A 142 -1.57 -6.90 -2.99
C GLU A 142 -1.41 -5.65 -3.85
N ALA A 143 -0.65 -4.67 -3.34
CA ALA A 143 -0.28 -3.47 -4.07
C ALA A 143 1.21 -3.18 -3.87
N MET A 144 1.96 -3.04 -4.96
CA MET A 144 3.41 -2.73 -4.91
C MET A 144 4.22 -3.68 -4.00
N LYS A 145 3.92 -4.99 -4.04
CA LYS A 145 4.51 -6.06 -3.20
C LYS A 145 4.16 -5.98 -1.70
N MET A 146 3.24 -5.12 -1.30
CA MET A 146 2.68 -5.10 0.06
C MET A 146 1.37 -5.88 0.08
N MET A 147 1.22 -6.77 1.06
CA MET A 147 0.01 -7.55 1.30
C MET A 147 -0.84 -6.82 2.33
N ASN A 148 -1.83 -6.05 1.87
CA ASN A 148 -2.68 -5.27 2.76
C ASN A 148 -3.93 -6.08 3.11
N GLU A 149 -4.11 -6.37 4.39
CA GLU A 149 -5.29 -7.07 4.89
C GLU A 149 -6.55 -6.22 4.69
N ILE A 150 -7.63 -6.90 4.32
CA ILE A 150 -8.97 -6.35 4.25
C ILE A 150 -9.74 -6.91 5.43
N GLU A 151 -10.18 -6.03 6.32
CA GLU A 151 -10.94 -6.38 7.51
C GLU A 151 -12.43 -6.10 7.30
N SER A 152 -13.29 -6.88 7.96
CA SER A 152 -14.71 -6.55 8.04
C SER A 152 -14.93 -5.38 8.99
N ASP A 153 -15.65 -4.35 8.55
CA ASP A 153 -16.06 -3.20 9.38
C ASP A 153 -17.41 -3.43 10.09
N VAL A 154 -18.10 -4.52 9.75
CA VAL A 154 -19.36 -4.95 10.35
C VAL A 154 -19.28 -6.40 10.84
N ALA A 155 -20.14 -6.76 11.80
CA ALA A 155 -20.37 -8.16 12.16
C ALA A 155 -21.56 -8.71 11.36
N GLY A 156 -21.49 -9.96 10.93
CA GLY A 156 -22.54 -10.58 10.13
C GLY A 156 -22.13 -11.92 9.52
N ARG A 157 -22.85 -12.35 8.48
CA ARG A 157 -22.51 -13.55 7.69
C ARG A 157 -22.08 -13.15 6.28
N VAL A 158 -21.07 -13.83 5.73
CA VAL A 158 -20.63 -13.63 4.35
C VAL A 158 -21.72 -14.14 3.41
N ALA A 159 -22.49 -13.24 2.80
CA ALA A 159 -23.57 -13.59 1.91
C ALA A 159 -23.05 -14.00 0.52
N ARG A 160 -22.09 -13.24 -0.02
CA ARG A 160 -21.45 -13.53 -1.31
C ARG A 160 -20.04 -12.97 -1.41
N ILE A 161 -19.17 -13.69 -2.11
CA ILE A 161 -17.86 -13.20 -2.53
C ILE A 161 -17.91 -12.85 -4.02
N LEU A 162 -17.69 -11.57 -4.34
CA LEU A 162 -17.90 -11.00 -5.68
C LEU A 162 -16.62 -11.00 -6.54
N VAL A 163 -15.47 -11.29 -5.94
CA VAL A 163 -14.16 -11.29 -6.59
C VAL A 163 -13.49 -12.66 -6.49
N LYS A 164 -12.75 -13.05 -7.53
CA LYS A 164 -12.00 -14.32 -7.52
C LYS A 164 -10.61 -14.13 -6.93
N ASN A 165 -10.08 -15.20 -6.32
CA ASN A 165 -8.69 -15.23 -5.87
C ASN A 165 -7.71 -14.98 -7.04
N GLY A 166 -6.75 -14.08 -6.84
CA GLY A 166 -5.78 -13.64 -7.84
C GLY A 166 -6.31 -12.64 -8.87
N GLN A 167 -7.52 -12.10 -8.68
CA GLN A 167 -8.12 -11.16 -9.62
C GLN A 167 -7.64 -9.72 -9.34
N PRO A 168 -7.29 -8.94 -10.38
CA PRO A 168 -7.06 -7.50 -10.23
C PRO A 168 -8.32 -6.77 -9.76
N VAL A 169 -8.15 -5.80 -8.86
CA VAL A 169 -9.23 -4.98 -8.31
C VAL A 169 -8.90 -3.49 -8.38
N GLU A 170 -9.91 -2.67 -8.57
CA GLU A 170 -9.83 -1.21 -8.59
C GLU A 170 -10.34 -0.60 -7.27
N TYR A 171 -9.98 0.67 -7.00
CA TYR A 171 -10.47 1.38 -5.83
C TYR A 171 -12.00 1.44 -5.81
N GLY A 172 -12.60 1.10 -4.67
CA GLY A 172 -14.05 1.06 -4.48
C GLY A 172 -14.74 -0.13 -5.13
N GLN A 173 -14.00 -1.04 -5.79
CA GLN A 173 -14.60 -2.24 -6.37
C GLN A 173 -15.19 -3.14 -5.28
N PRO A 174 -16.45 -3.59 -5.40
CA PRO A 174 -17.05 -4.55 -4.47
C PRO A 174 -16.26 -5.86 -4.41
N LEU A 175 -15.92 -6.30 -3.20
CA LEU A 175 -15.21 -7.57 -2.96
C LEU A 175 -16.16 -8.64 -2.44
N MET A 176 -17.01 -8.29 -1.48
CA MET A 176 -17.99 -9.21 -0.89
C MET A 176 -19.14 -8.48 -0.21
N VAL A 177 -20.22 -9.20 0.08
CA VAL A 177 -21.39 -8.69 0.77
C VAL A 177 -21.56 -9.44 2.09
N ILE A 178 -21.75 -8.69 3.17
CA ILE A 178 -22.05 -9.19 4.51
C ILE A 178 -23.52 -8.93 4.83
N GLU A 179 -24.28 -9.98 5.13
CA GLU A 179 -25.62 -9.86 5.68
C GLU A 179 -25.55 -9.63 7.20
N PRO A 180 -26.31 -8.68 7.76
CA PRO A 180 -26.44 -8.55 9.21
C PRO A 180 -27.02 -9.84 9.81
N LEU A 181 -26.46 -10.26 10.95
CA LEU A 181 -27.01 -11.35 11.78
C LEU A 181 -27.99 -10.83 12.81
#